data_AF-A0A1I6QQV5-F1
#
_entry.id   AF-A0A1I6QQV5-F1
#
_cell.length_a   1.000
_cell.length_b   1.000
_cell.length_c   1.000
_cell.angle_alpha   90.00
_cell.angle_beta   90.00
_cell.angle_gamma   90.00
#
_symmetry.space_group_name_H-M   'P 1'
#
loop_
_entity.id
_entity.type
_entity.pdbx_description
1 polymer ?
#
loop_
_entity_poly.entity_id
_entity_poly.type
_entity_poly.pdbx_seq_one_letter_code
_entity_poly.pdbx_strand_id
1 'polypeptide(L)'
;MRRALAALALALPPAVPLTAAADDLPQPVAAAAARAEASCGSEPTTLKPGFITRQDVNGDAVPDFILDFAAVQCGDDESAACGTAGCEMQVFASTTDGFVDAFDAVAHDLRFRTVGGRPAVIVDMTGATCGRSGQDPCGAIAVWNGRTFGRTR
;
A
#
# COMPACT_ATOMS: atom_id res chain seq x y z
N MET A 1 -27.99 -57.98 27.51
CA MET A 1 -27.87 -56.88 26.53
C MET A 1 -27.59 -55.58 27.28
N ARG A 2 -26.38 -55.01 27.17
CA ARG A 2 -26.07 -53.66 27.67
C ARG A 2 -25.19 -52.98 26.62
N ARG A 3 -25.77 -52.00 25.92
CA ARG A 3 -25.10 -51.17 24.92
C ARG A 3 -24.30 -50.09 25.65
N ALA A 4 -23.01 -49.99 25.36
CA ALA A 4 -22.18 -48.86 25.79
C ALA A 4 -22.34 -47.73 24.77
N LEU A 5 -22.71 -46.53 25.24
CA LEU A 5 -22.71 -45.29 24.46
C LEU A 5 -21.41 -44.55 24.79
N ALA A 6 -20.50 -44.45 23.82
CA ALA A 6 -19.33 -43.59 23.91
C ALA A 6 -19.68 -42.21 23.33
N ALA A 7 -19.68 -41.17 24.17
CA ALA A 7 -19.85 -39.79 23.73
C ALA A 7 -18.49 -39.25 23.26
N LEU A 8 -18.39 -38.91 21.97
CA LEU A 8 -17.22 -38.26 21.39
C LEU A 8 -17.34 -36.75 21.62
N ALA A 9 -16.53 -36.18 22.50
CA ALA A 9 -16.43 -34.74 22.68
C ALA A 9 -15.51 -34.16 21.59
N LEU A 10 -16.07 -33.38 20.65
CA LEU A 10 -15.27 -32.56 19.74
C LEU A 10 -14.64 -31.40 20.52
N ALA A 11 -13.33 -31.43 20.71
CA ALA A 11 -12.58 -30.29 21.21
C ALA A 11 -12.40 -29.26 20.08
N LEU A 12 -12.99 -28.08 20.26
CA LEU A 12 -12.79 -26.94 19.37
C LEU A 12 -11.40 -26.34 19.65
N PRO A 13 -10.53 -26.12 18.64
CA PRO A 13 -9.24 -25.48 18.87
C PRO A 13 -9.41 -24.02 19.30
N PRO A 14 -8.54 -23.50 20.17
CA PRO A 14 -8.59 -22.10 20.60
C PRO A 14 -8.30 -21.17 19.41
N ALA A 15 -9.15 -20.16 19.23
CA ALA A 15 -8.92 -19.08 18.29
C ALA A 15 -7.75 -18.22 18.79
N VAL A 16 -6.67 -18.17 18.02
CA VAL A 16 -5.53 -17.29 18.30
C VAL A 16 -5.89 -15.88 17.80
N PRO A 17 -5.80 -14.84 18.64
CA PRO A 17 -6.06 -13.47 18.18
C PRO A 17 -4.93 -13.02 17.24
N LEU A 18 -5.29 -12.54 16.05
CA LEU A 18 -4.37 -12.02 15.05
C LEU A 18 -4.14 -10.51 15.30
N THR A 19 -3.36 -10.17 16.30
CA THR A 19 -2.82 -8.80 16.45
C THR A 19 -1.50 -8.71 15.68
N ALA A 20 -1.57 -8.36 14.39
CA ALA A 20 -0.38 -7.94 13.64
C ALA A 20 -0.01 -6.52 14.10
N ALA A 21 1.00 -6.42 14.96
CA ALA A 21 1.56 -5.15 15.41
C ALA A 21 2.41 -4.52 14.29
N ALA A 22 2.58 -3.20 14.34
CA ALA A 22 3.44 -2.44 13.43
C ALA A 22 4.93 -2.87 13.44
N ASP A 23 5.34 -3.72 14.38
CA ASP A 23 6.71 -4.24 14.55
C ASP A 23 7.15 -5.27 13.48
N ASP A 24 6.27 -5.76 12.61
CA ASP A 24 6.57 -6.79 11.59
C ASP A 24 6.71 -6.23 10.15
N LEU A 25 6.91 -4.91 9.99
CA LEU A 25 7.13 -4.34 8.66
C LEU A 25 8.55 -4.67 8.14
N PRO A 26 8.70 -5.06 6.85
CA PRO A 26 10.01 -5.15 6.23
C PRO A 26 10.76 -3.82 6.37
N GLN A 27 12.07 -3.90 6.60
CA GLN A 27 12.93 -2.75 6.86
C GLN A 27 12.73 -1.54 5.90
N PRO A 28 12.60 -1.70 4.57
CA PRO A 28 12.34 -0.56 3.69
C PRO A 28 10.98 0.11 3.93
N VAL A 29 9.95 -0.69 4.25
CA VAL A 29 8.59 -0.22 4.55
C VAL A 29 8.55 0.49 5.90
N ALA A 30 9.18 -0.11 6.92
CA ALA A 30 9.31 0.49 8.25
C ALA A 30 10.07 1.83 8.18
N ALA A 31 11.13 1.89 7.37
CA ALA A 31 11.87 3.13 7.15
C ALA A 31 11.02 4.20 6.46
N ALA A 32 10.13 3.82 5.54
CA ALA A 32 9.21 4.76 4.90
C ALA A 32 8.13 5.28 5.87
N ALA A 33 7.57 4.41 6.71
CA ALA A 33 6.66 4.80 7.78
C ALA A 33 7.32 5.78 8.75
N ALA A 34 8.56 5.51 9.19
CA ALA A 34 9.32 6.41 10.05
C ALA A 34 9.63 7.76 9.38
N ARG A 35 9.85 7.79 8.06
CA ARG A 35 9.99 9.05 7.30
C ARG A 35 8.68 9.84 7.26
N ALA A 36 7.55 9.16 7.11
CA ALA A 36 6.23 9.78 7.16
C ALA A 36 5.99 10.45 8.52
N GLU A 37 6.34 9.76 9.62
CA GLU A 37 6.27 10.33 10.97
C GLU A 37 7.20 11.53 11.16
N ALA A 38 8.46 11.40 10.72
CA ALA A 38 9.42 12.50 10.80
C ALA A 38 9.01 13.73 9.98
N SER A 39 8.14 13.57 8.98
CA SER A 39 7.68 14.69 8.13
C SER A 39 6.86 15.74 8.88
N CYS A 40 6.26 15.39 10.02
CA CYS A 40 5.49 16.32 10.86
C CYS A 40 6.36 17.23 11.75
N GLY A 41 7.69 17.05 11.73
CA GLY A 41 8.59 17.86 12.56
C GLY A 41 8.33 17.66 14.05
N SER A 42 7.93 18.73 14.75
CA SER A 42 7.58 18.69 16.18
C SER A 42 6.11 18.38 16.46
N GLU A 43 5.26 18.37 15.44
CA GLU A 43 3.84 18.11 15.62
C GLU A 43 3.57 16.63 15.90
N PRO A 44 2.58 16.30 16.75
CA PRO A 44 2.17 14.92 16.97
C PRO A 44 1.76 14.25 15.65
N THR A 45 2.34 13.07 15.34
CA THR A 45 1.93 12.31 14.15
C THR A 45 0.88 11.25 14.50
N THR A 46 -0.13 11.12 13.64
CA THR A 46 -1.00 9.94 13.60
C THR A 46 -0.99 9.31 12.21
N LEU A 47 -0.62 8.03 12.11
CA LEU A 47 -0.82 7.22 10.91
C LEU A 47 -2.22 6.60 10.96
N LYS A 48 -3.15 7.14 10.18
CA LYS A 48 -4.55 6.70 10.11
C LYS A 48 -4.67 5.33 9.41
N PRO A 49 -5.79 4.60 9.62
CA PRO A 49 -6.10 3.43 8.81
C PRO A 49 -6.06 3.78 7.31
N GLY A 50 -5.43 2.91 6.52
CA GLY A 50 -5.18 3.16 5.09
C GLY A 50 -3.76 3.64 4.78
N PHE A 51 -2.99 4.11 5.79
CA PHE A 51 -1.59 4.50 5.56
C PHE A 51 -0.76 3.35 4.99
N ILE A 52 -0.98 2.12 5.42
CA ILE A 52 -0.39 0.92 4.82
C ILE A 52 -1.52 0.00 4.37
N THR A 53 -1.52 -0.35 3.09
CA THR A 53 -2.35 -1.43 2.55
C THR A 53 -1.47 -2.52 1.97
N ARG A 54 -2.00 -3.76 1.91
CA ARG A 54 -1.29 -4.93 1.40
C ARG A 54 -2.08 -5.59 0.29
N GLN A 55 -1.45 -5.81 -0.85
CA GLN A 55 -2.00 -6.60 -1.96
C GLN A 55 -0.88 -7.00 -2.91
N ASP A 56 -1.04 -8.10 -3.65
CA ASP A 56 -0.12 -8.46 -4.72
C ASP A 56 -0.30 -7.50 -5.91
N VAL A 57 0.70 -6.67 -6.18
CA VAL A 57 0.71 -5.71 -7.30
C VAL A 57 1.64 -6.12 -8.42
N ASN A 58 2.68 -6.91 -8.14
CA ASN A 58 3.69 -7.35 -9.11
C ASN A 58 3.37 -8.70 -9.78
N GLY A 59 2.32 -9.39 -9.31
CA GLY A 59 1.80 -10.65 -9.84
C GLY A 59 2.58 -11.90 -9.41
N ASP A 60 3.32 -11.87 -8.30
CA ASP A 60 4.13 -13.00 -7.81
C ASP A 60 3.47 -13.81 -6.68
N ALA A 61 2.22 -13.48 -6.32
CA ALA A 61 1.44 -14.06 -5.24
C ALA A 61 1.95 -13.76 -3.81
N VAL A 62 2.90 -12.84 -3.65
CA VAL A 62 3.31 -12.29 -2.35
C VAL A 62 2.67 -10.91 -2.17
N PRO A 63 1.99 -10.64 -1.04
CA PRO A 63 1.44 -9.31 -0.80
C PRO A 63 2.52 -8.24 -0.71
N ASP A 64 2.40 -7.22 -1.55
CA ASP A 64 3.22 -6.00 -1.58
C ASP A 64 2.64 -4.95 -0.63
N PHE A 65 3.37 -3.85 -0.42
CA PHE A 65 2.94 -2.75 0.44
C PHE A 65 2.68 -1.49 -0.37
N ILE A 66 1.57 -0.82 -0.06
CA ILE A 66 1.26 0.51 -0.60
C ILE A 66 1.11 1.45 0.58
N LEU A 67 1.91 2.51 0.57
CA LEU A 67 1.88 3.58 1.54
C LEU A 67 1.12 4.77 0.95
N ASP A 68 0.07 5.22 1.63
CA ASP A 68 -0.74 6.37 1.25
C ASP A 68 -0.57 7.50 2.27
N PHE A 69 0.16 8.54 1.89
CA PHE A 69 0.46 9.64 2.80
C PHE A 69 -0.75 10.56 3.05
N ALA A 70 -1.87 10.39 2.33
CA ALA A 70 -3.13 11.03 2.70
C ALA A 70 -3.66 10.56 4.07
N ALA A 71 -3.17 9.42 4.56
CA ALA A 71 -3.48 8.90 5.88
C ALA A 71 -2.50 9.37 6.97
N VAL A 72 -1.59 10.30 6.67
CA VAL A 72 -0.65 10.88 7.65
C VAL A 72 -1.22 12.21 8.15
N GLN A 73 -1.43 12.32 9.46
CA GLN A 73 -1.90 13.52 10.12
C GLN A 73 -0.82 14.10 11.04
N CYS A 74 -0.58 15.41 10.92
CA CYS A 74 0.36 16.18 11.71
C CYS A 74 -0.42 17.18 12.59
N GLY A 75 -0.64 16.84 13.86
CA GLY A 75 -1.54 17.60 14.73
C GLY A 75 -2.96 17.61 14.18
N ASP A 76 -3.52 18.80 13.95
CA ASP A 76 -4.84 18.98 13.32
C ASP A 76 -4.75 19.13 11.79
N ASP A 77 -3.53 19.18 11.23
CA ASP A 77 -3.27 19.41 9.80
C ASP A 77 -2.99 18.09 9.04
N GLU A 78 -3.19 18.12 7.73
CA GLU A 78 -2.76 17.05 6.83
C GLU A 78 -1.25 17.11 6.59
N SER A 79 -0.65 15.98 6.19
CA SER A 79 0.78 15.90 5.90
C SER A 79 1.23 16.87 4.79
N ALA A 80 2.45 17.41 4.93
CA ALA A 80 3.11 18.20 3.89
C ALA A 80 3.44 17.38 2.61
N ALA A 81 3.30 16.05 2.66
CA ALA A 81 3.37 15.18 1.50
C ALA A 81 2.13 15.32 0.57
N CYS A 82 1.13 16.10 0.97
CA CYS A 82 -0.08 16.37 0.20
C CYS A 82 -0.07 17.77 -0.43
N GLY A 83 -0.65 17.88 -1.62
CA GLY A 83 -0.87 19.12 -2.34
C GLY A 83 -2.05 19.03 -3.31
N THR A 84 -2.18 19.99 -4.22
CA THR A 84 -3.31 20.05 -5.18
C THR A 84 -3.32 18.90 -6.18
N ALA A 85 -2.19 18.25 -6.40
CA ALA A 85 -2.06 17.09 -7.29
C ALA A 85 -2.38 15.74 -6.60
N GLY A 86 -2.65 15.76 -5.29
CA GLY A 86 -2.82 14.58 -4.45
C GLY A 86 -1.75 14.48 -3.37
N CYS A 87 -1.60 13.29 -2.83
CA CYS A 87 -0.63 12.97 -1.79
C CYS A 87 0.45 12.03 -2.31
N GLU A 88 1.61 12.04 -1.67
CA GLU A 88 2.63 11.03 -1.91
C GLU A 88 2.06 9.63 -1.68
N MET A 89 2.34 8.73 -2.61
CA MET A 89 2.08 7.31 -2.48
C MET A 89 3.34 6.55 -2.88
N GLN A 90 3.71 5.55 -2.08
CA GLN A 90 4.86 4.68 -2.33
C GLN A 90 4.42 3.23 -2.42
N VAL A 91 5.05 2.45 -3.28
CA VAL A 91 4.77 1.03 -3.47
C VAL A 91 6.06 0.25 -3.25
N PHE A 92 6.02 -0.68 -2.30
CA PHE A 92 7.11 -1.63 -2.07
C PHE A 92 6.72 -2.99 -2.60
N ALA A 93 7.34 -3.40 -3.70
CA ALA A 93 7.11 -4.71 -4.29
C ALA A 93 8.07 -5.75 -3.71
N SER A 94 7.55 -6.95 -3.53
CA SER A 94 8.28 -8.14 -3.18
C SER A 94 9.22 -8.57 -4.31
N THR A 95 10.30 -9.23 -3.91
CA THR A 95 11.36 -9.80 -4.73
C THR A 95 11.90 -11.05 -4.01
N THR A 96 12.79 -11.80 -4.66
CA THR A 96 13.45 -12.95 -4.02
C THR A 96 14.30 -12.56 -2.80
N ASP A 97 14.76 -11.32 -2.72
CA ASP A 97 15.70 -10.84 -1.70
C ASP A 97 15.00 -9.96 -0.63
N GLY A 98 13.67 -9.84 -0.67
CA GLY A 98 12.89 -8.99 0.22
C GLY A 98 12.03 -8.00 -0.56
N PHE A 99 11.90 -6.77 -0.06
CA PHE A 99 11.06 -5.74 -0.66
C PHE A 99 11.91 -4.60 -1.22
N VAL A 100 11.50 -4.04 -2.36
CA VAL A 100 12.15 -2.89 -3.01
C VAL A 100 11.16 -1.75 -3.17
N ASP A 101 11.63 -0.51 -3.07
CA ASP A 101 10.87 0.66 -3.51
C ASP A 101 10.66 0.56 -5.02
N ALA A 102 9.44 0.25 -5.41
CA ALA A 102 9.08 -0.16 -6.76
C ALA A 102 8.41 0.95 -7.55
N PHE A 103 7.82 1.94 -6.87
CA PHE A 103 7.10 3.04 -7.48
C PHE A 103 6.76 4.12 -6.45
N ASP A 104 6.93 5.38 -6.83
CA ASP A 104 6.44 6.55 -6.10
C ASP A 104 5.69 7.50 -7.03
N ALA A 105 4.68 8.17 -6.51
CA ALA A 105 3.97 9.24 -7.21
C ALA A 105 3.26 10.19 -6.22
N VAL A 106 3.04 11.43 -6.64
CA VAL A 106 2.04 12.30 -6.02
C VAL A 106 0.73 12.16 -6.80
N ALA A 107 -0.29 11.62 -6.16
CA ALA A 107 -1.55 11.26 -6.83
C ALA A 107 -2.73 11.21 -5.85
N HIS A 108 -3.95 11.18 -6.39
CA HIS A 108 -5.16 11.01 -5.58
C HIS A 108 -5.47 9.54 -5.30
N ASP A 109 -5.06 8.63 -6.20
CA ASP A 109 -5.30 7.19 -6.09
C ASP A 109 -4.31 6.40 -6.96
N LEU A 110 -3.95 5.19 -6.53
CA LEU A 110 -3.22 4.20 -7.32
C LEU A 110 -4.13 3.00 -7.59
N ARG A 111 -4.39 2.72 -8.86
CA ARG A 111 -5.16 1.55 -9.27
C ARG A 111 -4.28 0.53 -9.95
N PHE A 112 -4.23 -0.68 -9.39
CA PHE A 112 -3.43 -1.77 -9.93
C PHE A 112 -4.27 -2.66 -10.84
N ARG A 113 -3.79 -2.91 -12.07
CA ARG A 113 -4.48 -3.69 -13.10
C ARG A 113 -3.46 -4.43 -13.97
N THR A 114 -3.93 -5.30 -14.85
CA THR A 114 -3.10 -5.92 -15.88
C THR A 114 -3.22 -5.17 -17.20
N VAL A 115 -2.10 -4.79 -17.81
CA VAL A 115 -2.02 -4.14 -19.13
C VAL A 115 -1.10 -4.96 -20.03
N GLY A 116 -1.64 -5.48 -21.14
CA GLY A 116 -0.86 -6.33 -22.06
C GLY A 116 -0.27 -7.57 -21.40
N GLY A 117 -1.01 -8.18 -20.45
CA GLY A 117 -0.57 -9.36 -19.71
C GLY A 117 0.44 -9.09 -18.60
N ARG A 118 0.80 -7.83 -18.34
CA ARG A 118 1.74 -7.44 -17.27
C ARG A 118 1.05 -6.62 -16.18
N PRO A 119 1.44 -6.76 -14.91
CA PRO A 119 0.96 -5.88 -13.86
C PRO A 119 1.31 -4.42 -14.17
N ALA A 120 0.40 -3.52 -13.81
CA ALA A 120 0.51 -2.10 -14.06
C ALA A 120 -0.16 -1.30 -12.94
N VAL A 121 0.38 -0.11 -12.68
CA VAL A 121 -0.23 0.91 -11.84
C VAL A 121 -0.77 2.03 -12.73
N ILE A 122 -2.02 2.38 -12.50
CA ILE A 122 -2.70 3.53 -13.08
C ILE A 122 -2.69 4.61 -12.00
N VAL A 123 -1.95 5.68 -12.26
CA VAL A 123 -1.83 6.83 -11.36
C VAL A 123 -2.99 7.76 -11.63
N ASP A 124 -3.84 8.05 -10.65
CA ASP A 124 -4.92 9.03 -10.79
C ASP A 124 -4.42 10.42 -10.38
N MET A 125 -4.34 11.34 -11.34
CA MET A 125 -3.87 12.71 -11.14
C MET A 125 -4.87 13.71 -11.71
N THR A 126 -4.82 14.97 -11.25
CA THR A 126 -5.59 16.05 -11.89
C THR A 126 -5.15 16.25 -13.35
N GLY A 127 -6.08 16.55 -14.26
CA GLY A 127 -5.78 16.74 -15.70
C GLY A 127 -4.77 17.86 -16.00
N ALA A 128 -4.70 18.87 -15.10
CA ALA A 128 -3.71 19.94 -15.15
C ALA A 128 -2.27 19.43 -15.03
N THR A 129 -2.03 18.35 -14.28
CA THR A 129 -0.70 17.73 -14.08
C THR A 129 -0.09 17.23 -15.39
N CYS A 130 -0.91 17.02 -16.43
CA CYS A 130 -0.46 16.52 -17.72
C CYS A 130 -0.64 17.53 -18.85
N GLY A 131 -0.80 18.81 -18.52
CA GLY A 131 -0.98 19.88 -19.51
C GLY A 131 -2.30 19.79 -20.29
N ARG A 132 -3.31 19.10 -19.76
CA ARG A 132 -4.65 19.01 -20.36
C ARG A 132 -5.62 19.98 -19.68
N SER A 133 -6.70 20.34 -20.37
CA SER A 133 -7.75 21.20 -19.82
C SER A 133 -8.53 20.47 -18.72
N GLY A 134 -8.47 20.99 -17.49
CA GLY A 134 -9.39 20.64 -16.41
C GLY A 134 -9.66 19.15 -16.21
N GLN A 135 -10.81 18.68 -16.69
CA GLN A 135 -11.41 17.35 -16.41
C GLN A 135 -11.01 16.23 -17.39
N ASP A 136 -10.09 16.47 -18.34
CA ASP A 136 -9.59 15.36 -19.15
C ASP A 136 -8.87 14.35 -18.26
N PRO A 137 -9.22 13.04 -18.31
CA PRO A 137 -8.55 12.05 -17.50
C PRO A 137 -7.06 12.06 -17.85
N CYS A 138 -6.24 12.50 -16.90
CA CYS A 138 -4.83 12.22 -16.93
C CYS A 138 -4.50 11.21 -15.87
N GLY A 139 -4.21 9.99 -16.31
CA GLY A 139 -3.44 9.06 -15.53
C GLY A 139 -2.22 8.62 -16.30
N ALA A 140 -1.10 8.49 -15.58
CA ALA A 140 0.05 7.77 -16.11
C ALA A 140 -0.18 6.28 -15.89
N ILE A 141 0.14 5.47 -16.89
CA ILE A 141 0.24 4.03 -16.72
C ILE A 141 1.72 3.69 -16.63
N ALA A 142 2.11 3.05 -15.54
CA ALA A 142 3.42 2.46 -15.38
C ALA A 142 3.27 0.94 -15.31
N VAL A 143 4.07 0.22 -16.09
CA VAL A 143 3.98 -1.24 -16.24
C VAL A 143 5.18 -1.88 -15.54
N TRP A 144 4.93 -2.96 -14.84
CA TRP A 144 5.96 -3.76 -14.17
C TRP A 144 6.96 -4.30 -15.18
N ASN A 145 8.26 -4.04 -14.93
CA ASN A 145 9.37 -4.49 -15.77
C ASN A 145 10.18 -5.63 -15.14
N GLY A 146 9.70 -6.23 -14.05
CA GLY A 146 10.42 -7.22 -13.26
C GLY A 146 11.19 -6.65 -12.06
N ARG A 147 11.22 -5.31 -11.90
CA ARG A 147 11.88 -4.63 -10.77
C ARG A 147 11.11 -3.42 -10.24
N THR A 148 10.51 -2.65 -11.13
CA THR A 148 9.81 -1.40 -10.82
C THR A 148 8.65 -1.21 -11.80
N PHE A 149 7.65 -0.42 -11.42
CA PHE A 149 6.66 0.11 -12.35
C PHE A 149 7.26 1.30 -13.11
N GLY A 150 7.54 1.13 -14.40
CA GLY A 150 8.10 2.18 -15.25
C GLY A 150 7.16 2.60 -16.38
N ARG A 151 7.33 3.82 -16.90
CA ARG A 151 6.64 4.23 -18.13
C ARG A 151 7.00 3.26 -19.27
N THR A 152 5.98 2.79 -19.98
CA THR A 152 6.18 2.15 -21.29
C THR A 152 6.72 3.20 -22.25
N ARG A 153 7.93 2.98 -22.78
CA ARG A 153 8.43 3.75 -23.93
C ARG A 153 7.65 3.40 -25.18
#